data_AF-A0A842P1Z3-F1
#
_entry.id   AF-A0A842P1Z3-F1
#
_cell.length_a   1.000
_cell.length_b   1.000
_cell.length_c   1.000
_cell.angle_alpha   90.00
_cell.angle_beta   90.00
_cell.angle_gamma   90.00
#
_symmetry.space_group_name_H-M   'P 1'
#
loop_
_entity.id
_entity.type
_entity.pdbx_description
1 polymer ?
#
loop_
_entity_poly.entity_id
_entity_poly.type
_entity_poly.pdbx_seq_one_letter_code
_entity_poly.pdbx_strand_id
1 'polypeptide(L)'
;MSKQYKSFIEELKIQCPELPKDNLKDLTTDSGLSTLEDFTKAKFVNFEAKREDLYRLSMDIEAYAVKNYVPLLATFETETLYKYVQKRYTDILKKIPHAWVIGGFDDPFLIPPDSVPATAEILSCLDTNIEKMWIVVTKGPNGPFGLVVEDLGEDKFRGFFSMDSKIIEKVIKIINDTMRIEINFSK
;
A
#
# COMPACT_ATOMS: atom_id res chain seq x y z
N MET A 1 26.07 13.47 9.07
CA MET A 1 25.93 12.00 9.09
C MET A 1 24.72 11.66 8.25
N SER A 2 24.88 10.94 7.15
CA SER A 2 23.73 10.46 6.37
C SER A 2 22.93 9.50 7.25
N LYS A 3 21.64 9.77 7.49
CA LYS A 3 20.74 8.75 8.03
C LYS A 3 20.75 7.61 7.00
N GLN A 4 21.36 6.48 7.33
CA GLN A 4 21.30 5.30 6.47
C GLN A 4 19.85 4.83 6.46
N TYR A 5 19.20 4.86 5.30
CA TYR A 5 17.85 4.38 5.12
C TYR A 5 17.75 2.92 5.59
N LYS A 6 16.77 2.62 6.45
CA LYS A 6 16.45 1.26 6.88
C LYS A 6 15.23 0.79 6.11
N SER A 7 15.40 -0.21 5.24
CA SER A 7 14.31 -0.75 4.43
C SER A 7 13.17 -1.30 5.29
N PHE A 8 11.94 -0.90 4.95
CA PHE A 8 10.73 -1.44 5.55
C PHE A 8 10.57 -2.94 5.22
N ILE A 9 10.89 -3.35 4.00
CA ILE A 9 10.80 -4.75 3.56
C ILE A 9 11.79 -5.63 4.34
N GLU A 10 13.00 -5.14 4.63
CA GLU A 10 13.96 -5.87 5.46
C GLU A 10 13.50 -5.97 6.93
N GLU A 11 12.92 -4.90 7.48
CA GLU A 11 12.29 -4.94 8.81
C GLU A 11 11.14 -5.95 8.87
N LEU A 12 10.28 -5.95 7.85
CA LEU A 12 9.19 -6.91 7.74
C LEU A 12 9.69 -8.35 7.71
N LYS A 13 10.76 -8.66 6.96
CA LYS A 13 11.33 -10.01 6.92
C LYS A 13 11.84 -10.48 8.27
N ILE A 14 12.35 -9.57 9.11
CA ILE A 14 12.80 -9.88 10.46
C ILE A 14 11.59 -10.17 11.37
N GLN A 15 10.53 -9.36 11.27
CA GLN A 15 9.34 -9.49 12.12
C GLN A 15 8.32 -10.55 11.64
N CYS A 16 8.43 -10.96 10.38
CA CYS A 16 7.56 -11.92 9.70
C CYS A 16 8.39 -13.07 9.09
N PRO A 17 8.98 -13.95 9.92
CA PRO A 17 9.74 -15.10 9.43
C PRO A 17 8.89 -16.09 8.61
N GLU A 18 7.56 -16.04 8.74
CA GLU A 18 6.60 -16.80 7.94
C GLU A 18 6.34 -16.22 6.54
N LEU A 19 6.89 -15.04 6.22
CA LEU A 19 6.80 -14.46 4.87
C LEU A 19 7.35 -15.47 3.85
N PRO A 20 6.55 -15.91 2.86
CA PRO A 20 7.00 -16.92 1.91
C PRO A 20 8.25 -16.46 1.15
N LYS A 21 9.20 -17.39 1.01
CA LYS A 21 10.46 -17.17 0.28
C LYS A 21 10.34 -17.61 -1.18
N ASP A 22 9.17 -17.40 -1.78
CA ASP A 22 8.92 -17.78 -3.17
C ASP A 22 9.90 -17.10 -4.12
N ASN A 23 10.17 -17.80 -5.23
CA ASN A 23 11.01 -17.28 -6.30
C ASN A 23 10.48 -15.94 -6.78
N LEU A 24 11.39 -14.97 -6.89
CA LEU A 24 11.11 -13.66 -7.42
C LEU A 24 10.56 -13.79 -8.84
N LYS A 25 9.34 -13.31 -9.07
CA LYS A 25 8.76 -13.20 -10.41
C LYS A 25 9.03 -11.81 -10.98
N ASP A 26 9.33 -11.74 -12.26
CA ASP A 26 9.35 -10.48 -13.00
C ASP A 26 7.95 -10.23 -13.57
N LEU A 27 7.25 -9.20 -13.07
CA LEU A 27 5.92 -8.87 -13.59
C LEU A 27 5.97 -8.24 -14.99
N THR A 28 7.12 -7.72 -15.42
CA THR A 28 7.26 -6.90 -16.63
C THR A 28 7.36 -7.71 -17.92
N THR A 29 7.77 -8.99 -17.85
CA THR A 29 8.08 -9.76 -19.06
C THR A 29 7.20 -10.97 -19.33
N ASP A 30 6.64 -11.68 -18.33
CA ASP A 30 5.81 -12.87 -18.63
C ASP A 30 5.15 -13.55 -17.41
N SER A 31 4.43 -12.81 -16.55
CA SER A 31 3.98 -13.40 -15.27
C SER A 31 2.66 -14.18 -15.33
N GLY A 32 1.85 -14.02 -16.38
CA GLY A 32 0.46 -14.50 -16.41
C GLY A 32 -0.43 -13.87 -15.32
N LEU A 33 0.09 -12.87 -14.60
CA LEU A 33 -0.58 -12.15 -13.52
C LEU A 33 -0.94 -10.76 -14.02
N SER A 34 -2.16 -10.62 -14.54
CA SER A 34 -2.60 -9.37 -15.16
C SER A 34 -3.66 -8.63 -14.34
N THR A 35 -4.51 -9.39 -13.66
CA THR A 35 -5.66 -8.87 -12.92
C THR A 35 -5.54 -9.20 -11.44
N LEU A 36 -6.22 -8.43 -10.59
CA LEU A 36 -6.36 -8.80 -9.17
C LEU A 36 -6.88 -10.23 -8.96
N GLU A 37 -7.69 -10.79 -9.88
CA GLU A 37 -8.15 -12.18 -9.80
C GLU A 37 -6.98 -13.17 -9.94
N ASP A 38 -6.04 -12.92 -10.85
CA ASP A 38 -4.84 -13.76 -11.04
C ASP A 38 -3.96 -13.74 -9.77
N PHE A 39 -3.74 -12.55 -9.20
CA PHE A 39 -3.01 -12.38 -7.94
C PHE A 39 -3.72 -13.07 -6.77
N THR A 40 -5.05 -12.94 -6.69
CA THR A 40 -5.86 -13.59 -5.64
C THR A 40 -5.78 -15.11 -5.73
N LYS A 41 -5.83 -15.67 -6.95
CA LYS A 41 -5.66 -17.11 -7.20
C LYS A 41 -4.27 -17.60 -6.79
N ALA A 42 -3.23 -16.83 -7.07
CA ALA A 42 -1.86 -17.15 -6.67
C ALA A 42 -1.66 -17.08 -5.15
N LYS A 43 -2.52 -16.35 -4.42
CA LYS A 43 -2.51 -16.10 -2.97
C LYS A 43 -1.31 -15.32 -2.45
N PHE A 44 -0.12 -15.58 -2.96
CA PHE A 44 1.09 -14.84 -2.65
C PHE A 44 1.95 -14.72 -3.91
N VAL A 45 2.51 -13.54 -4.14
CA VAL A 45 3.42 -13.30 -5.26
C VAL A 45 4.52 -12.36 -4.78
N ASN A 46 5.76 -12.83 -4.76
CA ASN A 46 6.95 -12.00 -4.56
C ASN A 46 7.52 -11.61 -5.92
N PHE A 47 7.80 -10.32 -6.13
CA PHE A 47 8.17 -9.83 -7.44
C PHE A 47 9.00 -8.55 -7.47
N GLU A 48 9.60 -8.33 -8.63
CA GLU A 48 10.06 -7.02 -9.11
C GLU A 48 9.14 -6.54 -10.23
N ALA A 49 8.91 -5.23 -10.28
CA ALA A 49 7.97 -4.62 -11.20
C ALA A 49 8.36 -3.18 -11.56
N LYS A 50 7.75 -2.66 -12.62
CA LYS A 50 7.75 -1.24 -12.98
C LYS A 50 6.51 -0.54 -12.42
N ARG A 51 6.53 0.79 -12.40
CA ARG A 51 5.41 1.61 -11.92
C ARG A 51 4.09 1.30 -12.62
N GLU A 52 4.10 1.03 -13.92
CA GLU A 52 2.89 0.76 -14.70
C GLU A 52 2.12 -0.48 -14.21
N ASP A 53 2.83 -1.59 -13.99
CA ASP A 53 2.24 -2.85 -13.51
C ASP A 53 1.65 -2.69 -12.10
N LEU A 54 2.38 -1.99 -11.23
CA LEU A 54 1.94 -1.67 -9.87
C LEU A 54 0.73 -0.75 -9.86
N TYR A 55 0.70 0.23 -10.75
CA TYR A 55 -0.40 1.18 -10.87
C TYR A 55 -1.69 0.46 -11.25
N ARG A 56 -1.64 -0.47 -12.21
CA ARG A 56 -2.81 -1.27 -12.58
C ARG A 56 -3.31 -2.12 -11.42
N LEU A 57 -2.43 -2.85 -10.75
CA LEU A 57 -2.82 -3.68 -9.60
C LEU A 57 -3.40 -2.83 -8.44
N SER A 58 -2.81 -1.67 -8.18
CA SER A 58 -3.31 -0.72 -7.18
C SER A 58 -4.72 -0.25 -7.51
N MET A 59 -4.98 0.10 -8.77
CA MET A 59 -6.31 0.49 -9.23
C MET A 59 -7.33 -0.64 -9.06
N ASP A 60 -6.95 -1.89 -9.33
CA ASP A 60 -7.84 -3.04 -9.14
C ASP A 60 -8.20 -3.25 -7.65
N ILE A 61 -7.24 -3.09 -6.74
CA ILE A 61 -7.47 -3.19 -5.28
C ILE A 61 -8.37 -2.06 -4.80
N GLU A 62 -8.15 -0.82 -5.25
CA GLU A 62 -9.00 0.32 -4.92
C GLU A 62 -10.42 0.16 -5.47
N ALA A 63 -10.56 -0.32 -6.71
CA ALA A 63 -11.85 -0.60 -7.33
C ALA A 63 -12.60 -1.72 -6.56
N TYR A 64 -11.87 -2.74 -6.09
CA TYR A 64 -12.43 -3.74 -5.18
C TYR A 64 -12.96 -3.10 -3.90
N ALA A 65 -12.20 -2.18 -3.29
CA ALA A 65 -12.60 -1.52 -2.05
C ALA A 65 -13.92 -0.74 -2.20
N VAL A 66 -14.04 0.03 -3.29
CA VAL A 66 -15.25 0.76 -3.66
C VAL A 66 -16.42 -0.18 -3.93
N LYS A 67 -16.19 -1.22 -4.75
CA LYS A 67 -17.25 -2.17 -5.16
C LYS A 67 -17.85 -2.90 -3.97
N ASN A 68 -17.04 -3.23 -2.96
CA ASN A 68 -17.47 -4.03 -1.81
C ASN A 68 -17.77 -3.19 -0.57
N TYR A 69 -17.64 -1.86 -0.65
CA TYR A 69 -17.80 -0.95 0.48
C TYR A 69 -16.95 -1.37 1.68
N VAL A 70 -15.64 -1.51 1.47
CA VAL A 70 -14.67 -1.95 2.49
C VAL A 70 -13.54 -0.92 2.65
N PRO A 71 -12.87 -0.89 3.82
CA PRO A 71 -11.84 0.10 4.08
C PRO A 71 -10.61 -0.04 3.15
N LEU A 72 -9.84 1.04 3.04
CA LEU A 72 -8.64 1.12 2.19
C LEU A 72 -7.46 1.76 2.95
N LEU A 73 -6.28 1.18 2.81
CA LEU A 73 -5.00 1.79 3.19
C LEU A 73 -4.21 2.02 1.90
N ALA A 74 -3.75 3.25 1.68
CA ALA A 74 -2.92 3.61 0.55
C ALA A 74 -1.74 4.46 1.00
N THR A 75 -0.54 4.10 0.58
CA THR A 75 0.67 4.93 0.76
C THR A 75 1.10 5.57 -0.56
N PHE A 76 1.68 6.77 -0.47
CA PHE A 76 2.21 7.54 -1.59
C PHE A 76 3.64 7.96 -1.30
N GLU A 77 4.54 7.66 -2.24
CA GLU A 77 5.97 7.95 -2.06
C GLU A 77 6.25 9.45 -1.94
N THR A 78 5.53 10.27 -2.71
CA THR A 78 5.73 11.73 -2.73
C THR A 78 4.42 12.49 -2.75
N GLU A 79 4.47 13.73 -2.25
CA GLU A 79 3.40 14.71 -2.39
C GLU A 79 2.96 14.90 -3.85
N THR A 80 3.89 14.93 -4.80
CA THR A 80 3.59 15.09 -6.23
C THR A 80 2.70 13.95 -6.76
N LEU A 81 2.99 12.71 -6.35
CA LEU A 81 2.17 11.56 -6.72
C LEU A 81 0.77 11.64 -6.12
N TYR A 82 0.65 12.11 -4.88
CA TYR A 82 -0.65 12.34 -4.28
C TYR A 82 -1.44 13.42 -5.04
N LYS A 83 -0.85 14.58 -5.36
CA LYS A 83 -1.51 15.63 -6.16
C LYS A 83 -2.02 15.09 -7.50
N TYR A 84 -1.25 14.20 -8.14
CA TYR A 84 -1.66 13.56 -9.39
C TYR A 84 -2.92 12.70 -9.23
N VAL A 85 -3.04 11.96 -8.12
CA VAL A 85 -4.20 11.08 -7.87
C VAL A 85 -5.28 11.71 -6.98
N GLN A 86 -5.09 12.94 -6.48
CA GLN A 86 -5.91 13.56 -5.44
C GLN A 86 -7.39 13.52 -5.78
N LYS A 87 -7.77 14.01 -6.97
CA LYS A 87 -9.17 14.01 -7.43
C LYS A 87 -9.80 12.62 -7.39
N ARG A 88 -9.06 11.61 -7.87
CA ARG A 88 -9.49 10.21 -7.89
C ARG A 88 -9.68 9.68 -6.47
N TYR A 89 -8.73 9.98 -5.58
CA TYR A 89 -8.84 9.60 -4.17
C TYR A 89 -10.01 10.31 -3.49
N THR A 90 -10.22 11.61 -3.70
CA THR A 90 -11.43 12.32 -3.19
C THR A 90 -12.72 11.62 -3.61
N ASP A 91 -12.80 11.08 -4.82
CA ASP A 91 -13.98 10.33 -5.30
C ASP A 91 -14.08 8.93 -4.68
N ILE A 92 -12.95 8.26 -4.43
CA ILE A 92 -12.90 6.96 -3.75
C ILE A 92 -13.33 7.11 -2.28
N LEU A 93 -12.78 8.10 -1.57
CA LEU A 93 -13.03 8.34 -0.14
C LEU A 93 -14.51 8.57 0.19
N LYS A 94 -15.30 9.07 -0.77
CA LYS A 94 -16.76 9.25 -0.64
C LYS A 94 -17.55 7.94 -0.77
N LYS A 95 -16.92 6.85 -1.20
CA LYS A 95 -17.59 5.58 -1.58
C LYS A 95 -17.13 4.39 -0.74
N ILE A 96 -16.24 4.60 0.23
CA ILE A 96 -15.73 3.56 1.13
C ILE A 96 -16.01 3.93 2.60
N PRO A 97 -16.13 2.95 3.50
CA PRO A 97 -16.49 3.20 4.89
C PRO A 97 -15.39 3.92 5.67
N HIS A 98 -14.12 3.63 5.37
CA HIS A 98 -12.98 4.29 5.99
C HIS A 98 -11.74 4.24 5.09
N ALA A 99 -10.83 5.20 5.21
CA ALA A 99 -9.54 5.13 4.54
C ALA A 99 -8.40 5.73 5.34
N TRP A 100 -7.21 5.16 5.19
CA TRP A 100 -5.94 5.74 5.62
C TRP A 100 -5.10 6.06 4.40
N VAL A 101 -4.83 7.33 4.19
CA VAL A 101 -3.97 7.84 3.13
C VAL A 101 -2.69 8.35 3.77
N ILE A 102 -1.59 7.69 3.48
CA ILE A 102 -0.28 8.00 4.05
C ILE A 102 0.62 8.51 2.93
N GLY A 103 1.39 9.57 3.15
CA GLY A 103 2.40 9.96 2.18
C GLY A 103 3.47 10.86 2.75
N GLY A 104 4.56 11.04 2.01
CA GLY A 104 5.59 12.03 2.32
C GLY A 104 5.10 13.45 2.05
N PHE A 105 4.13 13.92 2.85
CA PHE A 105 3.52 15.24 2.73
C PHE A 105 4.33 16.25 3.55
N ASP A 106 5.06 17.12 2.86
CA ASP A 106 5.77 18.27 3.46
C ASP A 106 4.80 19.40 3.80
N ASP A 107 3.74 19.56 3.01
CA ASP A 107 2.73 20.59 3.25
C ASP A 107 1.52 20.05 4.06
N PRO A 108 1.30 20.49 5.31
CA PRO A 108 0.12 20.13 6.10
C PRO A 108 -1.19 20.68 5.51
N PHE A 109 -1.14 21.61 4.53
CA PHE A 109 -2.30 22.15 3.80
C PHE A 109 -2.48 21.55 2.41
N LEU A 110 -1.70 20.51 2.06
CA LEU A 110 -1.78 19.82 0.78
C LEU A 110 -3.21 19.42 0.40
N ILE A 111 -4.02 19.13 1.40
CA ILE A 111 -5.39 18.66 1.24
C ILE A 111 -6.28 19.57 2.08
N PRO A 112 -7.13 20.39 1.44
CA PRO A 112 -8.06 21.23 2.15
C PRO A 112 -8.88 20.38 3.14
N PRO A 113 -8.96 20.74 4.43
CA PRO A 113 -9.70 19.96 5.42
C PRO A 113 -11.15 19.67 4.99
N ASP A 114 -11.78 20.63 4.31
CA ASP A 114 -13.16 20.51 3.79
C ASP A 114 -13.31 19.51 2.62
N SER A 115 -12.19 19.08 2.02
CA SER A 115 -12.18 18.12 0.90
C SER A 115 -12.00 16.67 1.34
N VAL A 116 -11.67 16.44 2.62
CA VAL A 116 -11.45 15.12 3.20
C VAL A 116 -12.73 14.69 3.92
N PRO A 117 -13.39 13.60 3.49
CA PRO A 117 -14.52 13.04 4.23
C PRO A 117 -14.10 12.68 5.66
N ALA A 118 -15.03 12.78 6.63
CA ALA A 118 -14.76 12.38 8.02
C ALA A 118 -14.38 10.89 8.17
N THR A 119 -14.63 10.08 7.14
CA THR A 119 -14.24 8.68 7.02
C THR A 119 -12.81 8.49 6.49
N ALA A 120 -12.03 9.55 6.31
CA ALA A 120 -10.69 9.46 5.76
C ALA A 120 -9.67 10.13 6.69
N GLU A 121 -8.58 9.42 6.96
CA GLU A 121 -7.43 9.93 7.68
C GLU A 121 -6.28 10.15 6.71
N ILE A 122 -5.70 11.35 6.75
CA ILE A 122 -4.56 11.70 5.91
C ILE A 122 -3.36 12.00 6.81
N LEU A 123 -2.29 11.24 6.61
CA LEU A 123 -1.17 11.13 7.54
C LEU A 123 0.14 11.35 6.79
N SER A 124 1.04 12.12 7.38
CA SER A 124 2.40 12.31 6.83
C SER A 124 3.35 11.23 7.38
N CYS A 125 4.15 10.62 6.51
CA CYS A 125 5.18 9.63 6.88
C CYS A 125 6.61 10.17 6.73
N LEU A 126 6.80 11.49 6.67
CA LEU A 126 8.12 12.09 6.63
C LEU A 126 9.03 11.64 7.77
N ASP A 127 10.31 11.54 7.47
CA ASP A 127 11.38 10.98 8.30
C ASP A 127 11.20 9.49 8.68
N THR A 128 10.34 8.74 7.98
CA THR A 128 10.12 7.29 8.22
C THR A 128 10.58 6.44 7.03
N ASN A 129 10.70 5.13 7.25
CA ASN A 129 10.98 4.18 6.18
C ASN A 129 9.78 3.88 5.27
N ILE A 130 8.62 4.50 5.53
CA ILE A 130 7.39 4.33 4.73
C ILE A 130 7.39 5.27 3.51
N GLU A 131 8.24 6.32 3.48
CA GLU A 131 8.33 7.25 2.35
C GLU A 131 8.65 6.57 1.01
N LYS A 132 9.35 5.43 1.04
CA LYS A 132 9.68 4.66 -0.16
C LYS A 132 8.71 3.51 -0.42
N MET A 133 7.62 3.44 0.34
CA MET A 133 6.68 2.34 0.26
C MET A 133 5.47 2.72 -0.58
N TRP A 134 5.10 1.81 -1.47
CA TRP A 134 3.81 1.78 -2.14
C TRP A 134 3.03 0.58 -1.62
N ILE A 135 2.04 0.87 -0.80
CA ILE A 135 1.21 -0.09 -0.10
C ILE A 135 -0.23 0.23 -0.45
N VAL A 136 -0.96 -0.75 -0.96
CA VAL A 136 -2.40 -0.65 -1.23
C VAL A 136 -3.05 -1.90 -0.67
N VAL A 137 -3.79 -1.72 0.42
CA VAL A 137 -4.40 -2.81 1.19
C VAL A 137 -5.88 -2.55 1.40
N THR A 138 -6.70 -3.59 1.24
CA THR A 138 -8.15 -3.53 1.50
C THR A 138 -8.63 -4.77 2.25
N LYS A 139 -9.88 -4.77 2.72
CA LYS A 139 -10.50 -5.92 3.42
C LYS A 139 -11.09 -6.90 2.41
N GLY A 140 -10.61 -8.13 2.42
CA GLY A 140 -11.23 -9.25 1.71
C GLY A 140 -12.08 -10.13 2.63
N PRO A 141 -12.62 -11.24 2.11
CA PRO A 141 -13.48 -12.16 2.87
C PRO A 141 -12.78 -12.79 4.09
N ASN A 142 -11.45 -12.95 4.03
CA ASN A 142 -10.65 -13.63 5.06
C ASN A 142 -9.77 -12.65 5.86
N GLY A 143 -10.09 -11.35 5.82
CA GLY A 143 -9.27 -10.29 6.42
C GLY A 143 -8.54 -9.45 5.36
N PRO A 144 -7.62 -8.56 5.79
CA PRO A 144 -6.95 -7.64 4.89
C PRO A 144 -6.03 -8.38 3.89
N PHE A 145 -5.98 -7.88 2.67
CA PHE A 145 -5.07 -8.35 1.61
C PHE A 145 -4.54 -7.14 0.84
N GLY A 146 -3.43 -7.32 0.12
CA GLY A 146 -2.99 -6.27 -0.78
C GLY A 146 -1.55 -6.34 -1.24
N LEU A 147 -1.13 -5.20 -1.78
CA LEU A 147 0.16 -4.93 -2.37
C LEU A 147 1.06 -4.22 -1.35
N VAL A 148 2.32 -4.65 -1.24
CA VAL A 148 3.35 -4.06 -0.37
C VAL A 148 4.67 -4.06 -1.12
N VAL A 149 5.09 -2.91 -1.64
CA VAL A 149 6.32 -2.79 -2.43
C VAL A 149 7.14 -1.56 -2.04
N GLU A 150 8.44 -1.68 -2.19
CA GLU A 150 9.44 -0.66 -1.91
C GLU A 150 10.01 -0.12 -3.23
N ASP A 151 10.11 1.21 -3.34
CA ASP A 151 10.78 1.93 -4.41
C ASP A 151 12.30 1.84 -4.25
N LEU A 152 12.96 1.20 -5.21
CA LEU A 152 14.41 1.06 -5.27
C LEU A 152 15.06 2.19 -6.10
N GLY A 153 14.26 3.06 -6.71
CA GLY A 153 14.68 4.08 -7.67
C GLY A 153 14.69 3.56 -9.11
N GLU A 154 14.86 4.47 -10.07
CA GLU A 154 14.96 4.14 -11.50
C GLU A 154 13.78 3.33 -12.06
N ASP A 155 12.56 3.59 -11.58
CA ASP A 155 11.34 2.85 -11.97
C ASP A 155 11.38 1.35 -11.63
N LYS A 156 12.18 0.96 -10.62
CA LYS A 156 12.26 -0.41 -10.11
C LYS A 156 11.65 -0.50 -8.73
N PHE A 157 10.74 -1.44 -8.58
CA PHE A 157 10.06 -1.72 -7.33
C PHE A 157 10.22 -3.18 -6.96
N ARG A 158 10.29 -3.45 -5.66
CA ARG A 158 10.38 -4.80 -5.13
C ARG A 158 9.44 -4.99 -3.96
N GLY A 159 8.75 -6.12 -3.95
CA GLY A 159 7.94 -6.51 -2.81
C GLY A 159 7.01 -7.64 -3.17
N PHE A 160 5.79 -7.59 -2.66
CA PHE A 160 4.87 -8.70 -2.84
C PHE A 160 3.40 -8.27 -2.83
N PHE A 161 2.57 -9.17 -3.33
CA PHE A 161 1.14 -9.21 -3.10
C PHE A 161 0.81 -10.40 -2.18
N SER A 162 -0.12 -10.24 -1.24
CA SER A 162 -0.56 -11.32 -0.36
C SER A 162 -2.07 -11.27 -0.07
N MET A 163 -2.71 -12.43 -0.13
CA MET A 163 -4.04 -12.74 0.39
C MET A 163 -4.02 -13.25 1.84
N ASP A 164 -2.84 -13.52 2.40
CA ASP A 164 -2.71 -13.96 3.79
C ASP A 164 -2.83 -12.76 4.73
N SER A 165 -3.96 -12.68 5.42
CA SER A 165 -4.28 -11.60 6.35
C SER A 165 -3.28 -11.49 7.50
N LYS A 166 -2.65 -12.59 7.94
CA LYS A 166 -1.64 -12.54 9.01
C LYS A 166 -0.40 -11.77 8.57
N ILE A 167 0.00 -11.92 7.30
CA ILE A 167 1.14 -11.19 6.73
C ILE A 167 0.79 -9.70 6.64
N ILE A 168 -0.41 -9.37 6.14
CA ILE A 168 -0.84 -7.98 5.98
C ILE A 168 -1.09 -7.30 7.32
N GLU A 169 -1.60 -8.00 8.33
CA GLU A 169 -1.73 -7.50 9.69
C GLU A 169 -0.37 -7.16 10.30
N LYS A 170 0.68 -7.94 10.00
CA LYS A 170 2.06 -7.60 10.41
C LYS A 170 2.56 -6.34 9.71
N VAL A 171 2.28 -6.16 8.42
CA VAL A 171 2.61 -4.93 7.68
C VAL A 171 1.92 -3.73 8.33
N ILE A 172 0.62 -3.82 8.59
CA ILE A 172 -0.17 -2.79 9.27
C ILE A 172 0.39 -2.49 10.66
N LYS A 173 0.79 -3.51 11.41
CA LYS A 173 1.40 -3.34 12.73
C LYS A 173 2.68 -2.53 12.66
N ILE A 174 3.59 -2.83 11.72
CA ILE A 174 4.84 -2.07 11.55
C ILE A 174 4.54 -0.60 11.22
N ILE A 175 3.54 -0.34 10.37
CA ILE A 175 3.10 1.03 10.05
C ILE A 175 2.57 1.74 11.31
N ASN A 176 1.69 1.09 12.07
CA ASN A 176 1.14 1.61 13.32
C ASN A 176 2.25 1.93 14.34
N ASP A 177 3.21 1.03 14.52
CA ASP A 177 4.33 1.21 15.46
C ASP A 177 5.28 2.33 15.00
N THR A 178 5.57 2.40 13.71
CA THR A 178 6.46 3.42 13.10
C THR A 178 5.86 4.81 13.19
N MET A 179 4.57 4.95 12.86
CA MET A 179 3.89 6.25 12.78
C MET A 179 3.14 6.62 14.07
N ARG A 180 3.02 5.70 15.03
CA ARG A 180 2.23 5.85 16.26
C ARG A 180 0.75 6.17 16.00
N ILE A 181 0.16 5.41 15.08
CA ILE A 181 -1.25 5.53 14.64
C ILE A 181 -2.01 4.21 14.86
N GLU A 182 -3.33 4.21 14.59
CA GLU A 182 -4.17 3.02 14.73
C GLU A 182 -4.95 2.70 13.43
N ILE A 183 -4.30 2.03 12.49
CA ILE A 183 -4.96 1.44 11.33
C ILE A 183 -5.60 0.11 11.75
N ASN A 184 -6.89 -0.06 11.49
CA ASN A 184 -7.64 -1.26 11.88
C ASN A 184 -8.76 -1.63 10.91
N PHE A 185 -8.56 -2.70 10.13
CA PHE A 185 -9.53 -3.22 9.15
C PHE A 185 -10.65 -4.08 9.77
N SER A 186 -10.60 -4.31 11.08
CA SER A 186 -11.58 -5.12 11.83
C SER A 186 -12.66 -4.28 12.52
N LYS A 187 -12.47 -2.95 12.62
CA LYS A 187 -13.50 -2.03 13.09
C LYS A 187 -14.61 -1.86 12.04
#